data_AF-S3HE25-F1
#
_entry.id   AF-S3HE25-F1
#
_cell.length_a   1.000
_cell.length_b   1.000
_cell.length_c   1.000
_cell.angle_alpha   90.00
_cell.angle_beta   90.00
_cell.angle_gamma   90.00
#
_symmetry.space_group_name_H-M   'P 1'
#
loop_
_entity.id
_entity.type
_entity.pdbx_description
1 polymer ?
#
loop_
_entity_poly.entity_id
_entity_poly.type
_entity_poly.pdbx_seq_one_letter_code
_entity_poly.pdbx_strand_id
1 'polypeptide(L)'
;MYEKFGGIGIKMCERWAGSFTAFLGDMGERPPGTILGRLEESGDFEPSNCVWTSKRRPVAYEDVFVTFQGADISLLQLANVHQVNSKQLLTRIKFLGEDADEAIRRLKQVQ
;
A
#
# COMPACT_ATOMS: atom_id res chain seq x y z
N MET A 1 0.70 -22.69 -27.47
CA MET A 1 1.18 -23.18 -26.17
C MET A 1 1.51 -21.94 -25.35
N TYR A 2 0.69 -21.64 -24.33
CA TYR A 2 0.77 -20.54 -23.35
C TYR A 2 0.76 -19.09 -23.88
N GLU A 3 -0.26 -18.75 -24.66
CA GLU A 3 -0.74 -17.37 -24.79
C GLU A 3 -1.84 -17.15 -23.73
N LYS A 4 -1.81 -15.99 -23.05
CA LYS A 4 -2.79 -15.47 -22.05
C LYS A 4 -2.41 -15.60 -20.57
N PHE A 5 -1.28 -15.07 -20.11
CA PHE A 5 -1.15 -14.52 -18.74
C PHE A 5 -0.12 -13.37 -18.65
N GLY A 6 -0.04 -12.50 -19.67
CA GLY A 6 0.72 -11.24 -19.61
C GLY A 6 -0.13 -10.10 -19.04
N GLY A 7 -0.59 -10.26 -17.80
CA GLY A 7 -1.52 -9.33 -17.15
C GLY A 7 -0.81 -8.14 -16.52
N ILE A 8 -1.13 -6.95 -17.04
CA ILE A 8 -0.73 -5.59 -16.60
C ILE A 8 0.76 -5.32 -16.84
N GLY A 9 1.08 -4.20 -17.49
CA GLY A 9 2.43 -3.79 -17.90
C GLY A 9 3.41 -3.47 -16.77
N ILE A 10 3.35 -4.21 -15.66
CA ILE A 10 4.22 -4.15 -14.50
C ILE A 10 5.57 -4.73 -14.92
N LYS A 11 6.58 -3.87 -15.00
CA LYS A 11 7.95 -4.23 -15.33
C LYS A 11 8.75 -4.44 -14.07
N MET A 12 9.80 -5.24 -14.17
CA MET A 12 10.81 -5.33 -13.12
C MET A 12 11.96 -4.39 -13.45
N CYS A 13 12.53 -3.75 -12.44
CA CYS A 13 13.69 -2.90 -12.61
C CYS A 13 14.76 -3.64 -13.43
N GLU A 14 15.28 -3.00 -14.48
CA GLU A 14 16.26 -3.63 -15.38
C GLU A 14 17.50 -4.14 -14.63
N ARG A 15 17.86 -3.47 -13.53
CA ARG A 15 18.96 -3.91 -12.65
C ARG A 15 18.67 -5.24 -11.97
N TRP A 16 17.46 -5.43 -11.48
CA TRP A 16 17.02 -6.69 -10.85
C TRP A 16 16.82 -7.77 -11.90
N ALA A 17 16.32 -7.41 -13.09
CA ALA A 17 16.18 -8.33 -14.20
C ALA A 17 17.53 -8.85 -14.71
N GLY A 18 18.56 -8.00 -14.71
CA GLY A 18 19.91 -8.36 -15.13
C GLY A 18 20.81 -8.94 -14.03
N SER A 19 20.46 -8.78 -12.74
CA SER A 19 21.31 -9.23 -11.63
C SER A 19 20.52 -9.50 -10.35
N PHE A 20 20.49 -10.76 -9.93
CA PHE A 20 19.94 -11.13 -8.62
C PHE A 20 20.72 -10.51 -7.46
N THR A 21 22.03 -10.29 -7.62
CA THR A 21 22.85 -9.62 -6.59
C THR A 21 22.41 -8.18 -6.39
N ALA A 22 21.97 -7.48 -7.44
CA ALA A 22 21.39 -6.14 -7.31
C ALA A 22 20.07 -6.18 -6.52
N PHE A 23 19.21 -7.16 -6.81
CA PHE A 23 18.00 -7.39 -6.02
C PHE A 23 18.33 -7.66 -4.54
N LEU A 24 19.30 -8.52 -4.25
CA LEU A 24 19.69 -8.85 -2.88
C LEU A 24 20.33 -7.65 -2.16
N GLY A 25 21.12 -6.83 -2.87
CA GLY A 25 21.69 -5.61 -2.32
C GLY A 25 20.64 -4.55 -1.99
N ASP A 26 19.62 -4.42 -2.84
CA ASP A 26 18.55 -3.44 -2.67
C ASP A 26 17.49 -3.89 -1.64
N MET A 27 17.08 -5.16 -1.68
CA MET A 27 16.03 -5.71 -0.81
C MET A 27 16.55 -6.34 0.48
N GLY A 28 17.83 -6.67 0.54
CA GLY A 28 18.42 -7.46 1.62
C GLY A 28 17.94 -8.92 1.65
N GLU A 29 18.46 -9.68 2.62
CA GLU A 29 18.00 -11.05 2.86
C GLU A 29 16.54 -11.05 3.30
N ARG A 30 15.76 -11.99 2.75
CA ARG A 30 14.35 -12.15 3.08
C ARG A 30 14.19 -12.52 4.57
N PRO A 31 13.51 -11.70 5.38
CA PRO A 31 13.20 -12.06 6.76
C PRO A 31 12.27 -13.31 6.82
N PRO A 32 12.43 -14.20 7.81
CA PRO A 32 11.62 -15.41 7.92
C PRO A 32 10.12 -15.06 8.05
N GLY A 33 9.26 -15.80 7.33
CA GLY A 33 7.81 -15.57 7.34
C GLY A 33 7.30 -14.44 6.44
N THR A 34 8.18 -13.77 5.68
CA THR A 34 7.81 -12.69 4.75
C THR A 34 7.74 -13.15 3.28
N ILE A 35 6.99 -12.40 2.47
CA ILE A 35 6.86 -12.50 1.01
C ILE A 35 7.14 -11.13 0.38
N LEU A 36 7.49 -11.08 -0.89
CA LEU A 36 7.66 -9.81 -1.61
C LEU A 36 6.29 -9.19 -1.91
N GLY A 37 6.00 -8.03 -1.33
CA GLY A 37 4.79 -7.23 -1.57
C GLY A 37 5.12 -5.97 -2.35
N ARG A 38 4.10 -5.41 -3.03
CA ARG A 38 4.17 -4.08 -3.64
C ARG A 38 3.40 -3.07 -2.80
N LEU A 39 3.93 -1.86 -2.64
CA LEU A 39 3.25 -0.76 -1.96
C LEU A 39 2.06 -0.27 -2.80
N GLU A 40 2.31 -0.09 -4.10
CA GLU A 40 1.33 0.24 -5.13
C GLU A 40 1.09 -0.97 -6.04
N GLU A 41 -0.16 -1.40 -6.17
CA GLU A 41 -0.52 -2.61 -6.93
C GLU A 41 -0.29 -2.46 -8.44
N SER A 42 -0.37 -1.22 -8.95
CA SER A 42 -0.12 -0.81 -10.34
C SER A 42 1.34 -0.48 -10.65
N GLY A 43 2.20 -0.29 -9.64
CA GLY A 43 3.59 0.10 -9.84
C GLY A 43 4.51 -1.08 -10.19
N ASP A 44 5.67 -0.75 -10.74
CA ASP A 44 6.72 -1.68 -11.16
C ASP A 44 7.45 -2.35 -9.98
N PHE A 45 8.19 -3.44 -10.24
CA PHE A 45 9.05 -4.07 -9.24
C PHE A 45 10.38 -3.34 -9.15
N GLU A 46 10.43 -2.37 -8.24
CA GLU A 46 11.60 -1.54 -7.94
C GLU A 46 11.80 -1.43 -6.42
N PRO A 47 13.01 -1.10 -5.93
CA PRO A 47 13.28 -1.01 -4.48
C PRO A 47 12.36 -0.05 -3.73
N SER A 48 11.89 1.01 -4.39
CA SER A 48 10.93 1.99 -3.85
C SER A 48 9.50 1.45 -3.73
N ASN A 49 9.12 0.47 -4.55
CA ASN A 49 7.76 -0.07 -4.57
C ASN A 49 7.66 -1.48 -3.98
N CYS A 50 8.78 -2.16 -3.74
CA CYS A 50 8.82 -3.52 -3.22
C CYS A 50 9.23 -3.54 -1.75
N VAL A 51 8.54 -4.35 -0.94
CA VAL A 51 8.87 -4.54 0.48
C VAL A 51 8.62 -5.98 0.92
N TRP A 52 9.42 -6.48 1.85
CA TRP A 52 9.14 -7.76 2.51
C TRP A 52 7.92 -7.62 3.45
N THR A 53 6.87 -8.39 3.19
CA THR A 53 5.62 -8.38 3.96
C THR A 53 5.24 -9.78 4.43
N SER A 54 4.86 -9.97 5.68
CA SER A 54 4.37 -11.25 6.18
C SER A 54 2.94 -11.52 5.70
N LYS A 55 2.81 -12.08 4.49
CA LYS A 55 1.62 -12.76 3.94
C LYS A 55 0.25 -12.37 4.53
N ARG A 56 -0.52 -11.61 3.74
CA ARG A 56 -2.00 -11.66 3.64
C ARG A 56 -2.79 -11.70 4.96
N ARG A 57 -2.45 -10.83 5.90
CA ARG A 57 -3.49 -10.23 6.73
C ARG A 57 -3.52 -8.78 6.29
N PRO A 58 -4.61 -8.22 5.70
CA PRO A 58 -4.76 -6.80 5.85
C PRO A 58 -4.75 -6.61 7.37
N VAL A 59 -3.77 -5.86 7.90
CA VAL A 59 -4.02 -5.19 9.17
C VAL A 59 -5.40 -4.60 9.01
N ALA A 60 -6.38 -5.12 9.74
CA ALA A 60 -7.76 -4.87 9.42
C ALA A 60 -7.92 -3.36 9.55
N TYR A 61 -8.03 -2.68 8.41
CA TYR A 61 -8.50 -1.31 8.34
C TYR A 61 -9.87 -1.18 9.04
N GLU A 62 -10.53 -2.34 9.25
CA GLU A 62 -11.77 -2.56 9.97
C GLU A 62 -11.61 -2.33 11.49
N ASP A 63 -10.41 -2.59 12.04
CA ASP A 63 -10.12 -2.45 13.47
C ASP A 63 -9.60 -1.04 13.84
N VAL A 64 -9.41 -0.14 12.86
CA VAL A 64 -8.97 1.23 13.10
C VAL A 64 -10.19 2.13 13.21
N PHE A 65 -10.59 2.46 14.43
CA PHE A 65 -11.67 3.41 14.70
C PHE A 65 -11.13 4.83 14.82
N VAL A 66 -11.83 5.78 14.23
CA VAL A 66 -11.55 7.21 14.31
C VAL A 66 -12.84 7.94 14.68
N THR A 67 -12.73 8.95 15.52
CA THR A 67 -13.88 9.79 15.87
C THR A 67 -14.08 10.82 14.77
N PHE A 68 -15.23 10.77 14.10
CA PHE A 68 -15.60 11.67 13.01
C PHE A 68 -17.01 12.21 13.26
N GLN A 69 -17.16 13.55 13.28
CA GLN A 69 -18.43 14.23 13.60
C GLN A 69 -19.07 13.80 14.93
N GLY A 70 -18.26 13.43 15.92
CA GLY A 70 -18.72 13.00 17.24
C GLY A 70 -19.20 11.55 17.33
N ALA A 71 -19.01 10.76 16.27
CA ALA A 71 -19.26 9.32 16.27
C ALA A 71 -17.96 8.55 15.94
N ASP A 72 -17.76 7.41 16.60
CA ASP A 72 -16.65 6.52 16.28
C ASP A 72 -17.01 5.69 15.05
N ILE A 73 -16.24 5.86 13.97
CA ILE A 73 -16.42 5.17 12.70
C ILE A 73 -15.13 4.45 12.32
N SER A 74 -15.25 3.28 11.68
CA SER A 74 -14.06 2.58 11.17
C SER A 74 -13.45 3.36 9.99
N LEU A 75 -12.13 3.35 9.90
CA LEU A 75 -11.38 4.06 8.88
C LEU A 75 -11.75 3.61 7.47
N LEU A 76 -12.05 2.31 7.30
CA LEU A 76 -12.57 1.81 6.02
C LEU A 76 -13.94 2.36 5.70
N GLN A 77 -14.86 2.38 6.65
CA GLN A 77 -16.20 2.90 6.39
C GLN A 77 -16.13 4.40 6.09
N LEU A 78 -15.27 5.14 6.79
CA LEU A 78 -14.98 6.53 6.51
C LEU A 78 -14.38 6.70 5.10
N ALA A 79 -13.41 5.87 4.72
CA ALA A 79 -12.82 5.87 3.39
C ALA A 79 -13.85 5.58 2.29
N ASN A 80 -14.74 4.60 2.49
CA ASN A 80 -15.79 4.23 1.55
C ASN A 80 -16.85 5.33 1.41
N VAL A 81 -17.32 5.90 2.51
CA VAL A 81 -18.31 7.01 2.53
C VAL A 81 -17.78 8.21 1.77
N HIS A 82 -16.48 8.49 1.90
CA HIS A 82 -15.85 9.63 1.24
C HIS A 82 -15.17 9.30 -0.09
N GLN A 83 -15.20 8.04 -0.52
CA GLN A 83 -14.52 7.51 -1.72
C GLN A 83 -13.03 7.86 -1.79
N VAL A 84 -12.35 7.85 -0.64
CA VAL A 84 -10.91 8.15 -0.54
C VAL A 84 -10.11 6.88 -0.29
N ASN A 85 -8.81 6.90 -0.64
CA ASN A 85 -7.95 5.74 -0.46
C ASN A 85 -7.69 5.46 1.03
N SER A 86 -8.13 4.29 1.51
CA SER A 86 -8.02 3.87 2.92
C SER A 86 -6.58 3.82 3.43
N LYS A 87 -5.59 3.50 2.56
CA LYS A 87 -4.17 3.51 2.94
C LYS A 87 -3.67 4.95 3.14
N GLN A 88 -4.01 5.86 2.24
CA GLN A 88 -3.59 7.27 2.37
C GLN A 88 -4.25 7.94 3.57
N LEU A 89 -5.53 7.63 3.83
CA LEU A 89 -6.26 8.11 5.00
C LEU A 89 -5.63 7.58 6.30
N LEU A 90 -5.29 6.28 6.35
CA LEU A 90 -4.57 5.68 7.47
C LEU A 90 -3.23 6.35 7.69
N THR A 91 -2.43 6.54 6.64
CA THR A 91 -1.11 7.18 6.76
C THR A 91 -1.23 8.57 7.39
N ARG A 92 -2.19 9.38 6.94
CA ARG A 92 -2.42 10.74 7.46
C ARG A 92 -2.82 10.75 8.93
N ILE A 93 -3.79 9.93 9.30
CA ILE A 93 -4.31 9.92 10.67
C ILE A 93 -3.29 9.29 11.64
N LYS A 94 -2.67 8.15 11.28
CA LYS A 94 -1.74 7.43 12.17
C LYS A 94 -0.32 8.00 12.20
N PHE A 95 0.21 8.44 11.06
CA PHE A 95 1.63 8.81 10.94
C PHE A 95 1.84 10.32 10.89
N LEU A 96 0.91 11.08 10.31
CA LEU A 96 0.99 12.54 10.29
C LEU A 96 0.22 13.17 11.47
N GLY A 97 -0.64 12.41 12.15
CA GLY A 97 -1.49 12.93 13.23
C GLY A 97 -2.50 13.96 12.74
N GLU A 98 -2.86 13.92 11.45
CA GLU A 98 -3.87 14.81 10.86
C GLU A 98 -5.28 14.39 11.31
N ASP A 99 -6.16 15.37 11.51
CA ASP A 99 -7.58 15.13 11.74
C ASP A 99 -8.23 14.43 10.54
N ALA A 100 -9.19 13.55 10.84
CA ALA A 100 -9.93 12.81 9.83
C ALA A 100 -10.57 13.73 8.78
N ASP A 101 -11.22 14.82 9.21
CA ASP A 101 -11.83 15.82 8.34
C ASP A 101 -10.83 16.50 7.40
N GLU A 102 -9.67 16.90 7.92
CA GLU A 102 -8.66 17.59 7.11
C GLU A 102 -8.00 16.62 6.12
N ALA A 103 -7.68 15.41 6.58
CA ALA A 103 -7.15 14.35 5.74
C ALA A 103 -8.11 14.03 4.58
N ILE A 104 -9.42 13.91 4.84
CA ILE A 104 -10.43 13.68 3.79
C ILE A 104 -10.48 14.84 2.80
N ARG A 105 -10.50 16.09 3.28
CA ARG A 105 -10.53 17.28 2.40
C ARG A 105 -9.34 17.32 1.46
N ARG A 106 -8.13 17.03 1.97
CA ARG A 106 -6.91 16.98 1.17
C ARG A 106 -6.96 15.87 0.14
N LEU A 107 -7.38 14.68 0.53
CA LEU A 107 -7.46 13.54 -0.38
C LEU A 107 -8.49 13.74 -1.50
N LYS A 108 -9.58 14.47 -1.23
CA LYS A 108 -10.59 14.84 -2.24
C LYS A 108 -10.14 15.92 -3.23
N GLN A 109 -9.14 16.73 -2.90
CA GLN A 109 -8.63 17.77 -3.80
C GLN A 109 -7.66 17.25 -4.86
N VAL A 110 -7.19 16.00 -4.74
CA VAL A 110 -6.18 15.39 -5.62
C VAL A 110 -6.83 14.47 -6.67
N GLN A 111 -8.15 14.52 -6.85
CA GLN A 111 -8.91 13.63 -7.74
C GLN A 111 -9.72 14.40 -8.78
#